data_AF-A0A160MHS2-F1
#
_entry.id   AF-A0A160MHS2-F1
#
_cell.length_a   1.000
_cell.length_b   1.000
_cell.length_c   1.000
_cell.angle_alpha   90.00
_cell.angle_beta   90.00
_cell.angle_gamma   90.00
#
_symmetry.space_group_name_H-M   'P 1'
#
loop_
_entity.id
_entity.type
_entity.pdbx_description
1 polymer ?
#
loop_
_entity_poly.entity_id
_entity_poly.type
_entity_poly.pdbx_seq_one_letter_code
_entity_poly.pdbx_strand_id
1 'polypeptide(L)'
;MIIYTTGDLLKSSAEALVNTVNCEGYMGKGIAYQFKLKFPENNKDYVKACKTGELQIGKLHYFIEDGKIIVNFPTKNKWRAKSKIEYVEKGLDELIPLIDNLGIQSIAIPPLGAGNGGLVWSEVKTIIEKKLAVVDEKVQIYIFEPSQNYVSQPKAEPNLSLSALILMSIKHHLNKFDTLRLQKTAFYMDVFSRESYFNFTRHKYGPYDNSIAIISRNIKEFQKYHGVMNTEEAYGILYNKIVSGQVEFKLGTLVPFIKIAAEYVNNLSSNHELECLSTITYLLKEKGELSQEEIVDEFKCWSEDKANRFSKEEIINGIEKLFETDIIEKTLMGFTLSQRRTSHHS
;
A
#
# COMPACT_ATOMS: atom_id res chain seq x y z
N MET A 1 17.21 34.86 0.97
CA MET A 1 17.09 34.82 2.44
C MET A 1 16.53 33.47 2.82
N ILE A 2 17.26 32.67 3.61
CA ILE A 2 16.72 31.45 4.22
C ILE A 2 15.82 31.81 5.41
N ILE A 3 14.58 31.30 5.39
CA ILE A 3 13.54 31.53 6.40
C ILE A 3 13.13 30.17 6.96
N TYR A 4 13.37 29.97 8.25
CA TYR A 4 12.90 28.78 8.97
C TYR A 4 11.43 28.94 9.36
N THR A 5 10.64 27.90 9.10
CA THR A 5 9.22 27.90 9.41
C THR A 5 8.74 26.50 9.79
N THR A 6 7.50 26.42 10.30
CA THR A 6 6.81 25.17 10.59
C THR A 6 5.40 25.26 10.01
N GLY A 7 4.80 24.12 9.69
CA GLY A 7 3.43 24.06 9.17
C GLY A 7 3.29 23.13 7.97
N ASP A 8 2.20 23.31 7.24
CA ASP A 8 1.92 22.54 6.02
C ASP A 8 2.63 23.16 4.80
N LEU A 9 3.68 22.50 4.32
CA LEU A 9 4.45 22.94 3.15
C LEU A 9 3.56 23.13 1.91
N LEU A 10 2.50 22.33 1.75
CA LEU A 10 1.60 22.42 0.59
C LEU A 10 0.76 23.71 0.59
N LYS A 11 0.69 24.42 1.73
CA LYS A 11 0.04 25.73 1.85
C LYS A 11 1.01 26.90 1.67
N SER A 12 2.29 26.64 1.42
CA SER A 12 3.26 27.70 1.21
C SER A 12 2.89 28.57 0.00
N SER A 13 3.02 29.89 0.18
CA SER A 13 2.88 30.86 -0.92
C SER A 13 4.02 30.79 -1.93
N ALA A 14 5.13 30.12 -1.60
CA ALA A 14 6.30 29.97 -2.47
C ALA A 14 5.94 29.43 -3.86
N GLU A 15 6.61 29.94 -4.88
CA GLU A 15 6.43 29.57 -6.29
C GLU A 15 6.74 28.09 -6.54
N ALA A 16 7.86 27.63 -6.00
CA ALA A 16 8.29 26.24 -6.08
C ALA A 16 8.11 25.49 -4.75
N LEU A 17 7.68 24.23 -4.83
CA LEU A 17 7.50 23.33 -3.70
C LEU A 17 8.34 22.07 -3.90
N VAL A 18 9.21 21.75 -2.96
CA VAL A 18 10.03 20.53 -3.03
C VAL A 18 9.27 19.33 -2.45
N ASN A 19 9.14 18.30 -3.26
CA ASN A 19 8.55 17.02 -2.92
C ASN A 19 9.64 15.95 -2.74
N THR A 20 9.74 15.32 -1.57
CA THR A 20 10.76 14.27 -1.33
C THR A 20 10.27 12.90 -1.81
N VAL A 21 10.88 12.38 -2.88
CA VAL A 21 10.41 11.17 -3.57
C VAL A 21 11.43 10.03 -3.55
N ASN A 22 11.03 8.88 -4.10
CA ASN A 22 11.95 7.79 -4.47
C ASN A 22 12.11 7.70 -5.99
N CYS A 23 12.95 6.80 -6.48
CA CYS A 23 13.18 6.59 -7.91
C CYS A 23 12.33 5.43 -8.50
N GLU A 24 11.44 4.82 -7.72
CA GLU A 24 10.62 3.66 -8.15
C GLU A 24 9.19 4.06 -8.57
N GLY A 25 8.85 5.35 -8.56
CA GLY A 25 7.52 5.82 -8.97
C GLY A 25 6.43 5.66 -7.90
N TYR A 26 6.78 5.51 -6.62
CA TYR A 26 5.78 5.29 -5.55
C TYR A 26 5.65 6.46 -4.57
N MET A 27 4.56 7.24 -4.63
CA MET A 27 4.22 8.24 -3.60
C MET A 27 3.23 7.68 -2.56
N GLY A 28 3.69 6.78 -1.69
CA GLY A 28 2.82 5.96 -0.84
C GLY A 28 2.64 6.42 0.63
N LYS A 29 3.49 7.32 1.13
CA LYS A 29 3.44 7.81 2.52
C LYS A 29 4.10 9.17 2.70
N GLY A 30 3.89 9.81 3.86
CA GLY A 30 4.52 11.07 4.22
C GLY A 30 4.18 12.22 3.27
N ILE A 31 5.09 13.18 3.12
CA ILE A 31 4.85 14.37 2.30
C ILE A 31 4.61 14.03 0.81
N ALA A 32 5.32 13.05 0.24
CA ALA A 32 5.10 12.63 -1.16
C ALA A 32 3.67 12.16 -1.42
N TYR A 33 3.10 11.44 -0.46
CA TYR A 33 1.70 11.05 -0.54
C TYR A 33 0.77 12.27 -0.55
N GLN A 34 1.06 13.28 0.27
CA GLN A 34 0.28 14.53 0.26
C GLN A 34 0.44 15.28 -1.07
N PHE A 35 1.63 15.30 -1.66
CA PHE A 35 1.84 15.82 -3.02
C PHE A 35 1.05 15.04 -4.07
N LYS A 36 1.03 13.70 -4.02
CA LYS A 36 0.19 12.89 -4.93
C LYS A 36 -1.29 13.27 -4.83
N LEU A 37 -1.77 13.48 -3.61
CA LEU A 37 -3.16 13.86 -3.36
C LEU A 37 -3.46 15.27 -3.87
N LYS A 38 -2.55 16.24 -3.66
CA LYS A 38 -2.72 17.64 -4.02
C LYS A 38 -2.41 17.96 -5.50
N PHE A 39 -1.48 17.24 -6.11
CA PHE A 39 -0.95 17.45 -7.46
C PHE A 39 -0.92 16.12 -8.25
N PRO A 40 -2.10 15.60 -8.64
CA PRO A 40 -2.20 14.30 -9.31
C PRO A 40 -1.53 14.24 -10.69
N GLU A 41 -1.48 15.33 -11.46
CA GLU A 41 -0.81 15.35 -12.77
C GLU A 41 0.71 15.29 -12.62
N ASN A 42 1.27 16.01 -11.64
CA ASN A 42 2.67 15.85 -11.24
C ASN A 42 2.99 14.39 -10.88
N ASN A 43 2.10 13.67 -10.17
CA ASN A 43 2.35 12.27 -9.84
C ASN A 43 2.34 11.37 -11.09
N LYS A 44 1.48 11.61 -12.08
CA LYS A 44 1.49 10.86 -13.34
C LYS A 44 2.81 11.04 -14.09
N ASP A 45 3.28 12.27 -14.19
CA ASP A 45 4.52 12.60 -14.89
C ASP A 45 5.76 12.08 -14.14
N TYR A 46 5.78 12.23 -12.81
CA TYR A 46 6.79 11.60 -11.93
C TYR A 46 6.90 10.08 -12.15
N VAL A 47 5.77 9.36 -12.24
CA VAL A 47 5.78 7.91 -12.48
C VAL A 47 6.40 7.59 -13.84
N LYS A 48 6.14 8.42 -14.86
CA LYS A 48 6.75 8.29 -16.19
C LYS A 48 8.26 8.55 -16.12
N ALA A 49 8.69 9.63 -15.47
CA ALA A 49 10.11 9.98 -15.32
C ALA A 49 10.91 8.93 -14.55
N CYS A 50 10.30 8.26 -13.56
CA CYS A 50 10.92 7.12 -12.88
C CYS A 50 11.12 5.93 -13.85
N LYS A 51 10.12 5.64 -14.70
CA LYS A 51 10.18 4.52 -15.66
C LYS A 51 11.18 4.77 -16.78
N THR A 52 11.33 6.00 -17.24
CA THR A 52 12.29 6.37 -18.30
C THR A 52 13.71 6.59 -17.76
N GLY A 53 13.89 6.64 -16.44
CA GLY A 53 15.18 6.89 -15.80
C GLY A 53 15.61 8.36 -15.82
N GLU A 54 14.71 9.28 -16.20
CA GLU A 54 14.92 10.73 -16.13
C GLU A 54 15.08 11.20 -14.68
N LEU A 55 14.37 10.55 -13.74
CA LEU A 55 14.54 10.78 -12.29
C LEU A 55 15.42 9.71 -11.65
N GLN A 56 16.56 10.12 -11.10
CA GLN A 56 17.51 9.26 -10.37
C GLN A 56 18.14 10.03 -9.20
N ILE A 57 18.88 9.34 -8.33
CA ILE A 57 19.65 10.04 -7.28
C ILE A 57 20.59 11.07 -7.90
N GLY A 58 20.48 12.33 -7.47
CA GLY A 58 21.25 13.42 -8.05
C GLY A 58 20.77 13.86 -9.44
N LYS A 59 19.52 13.56 -9.80
CA LYS A 59 18.82 14.17 -10.95
C LYS A 59 17.42 14.55 -10.51
N LEU A 60 17.07 15.82 -10.65
CA LEU A 60 15.76 16.33 -10.29
C LEU A 60 14.79 16.23 -11.46
N HIS A 61 13.51 16.15 -11.12
CA HIS A 61 12.40 16.31 -12.05
C HIS A 61 11.50 17.40 -11.52
N TYR A 62 10.98 18.26 -12.38
CA TYR A 62 9.96 19.22 -11.98
C TYR A 62 8.72 19.11 -12.87
N PHE A 63 7.57 19.51 -12.33
CA PHE A 63 6.33 19.61 -13.08
C PHE A 63 5.57 20.86 -12.63
N ILE A 64 4.80 21.48 -13.53
CA ILE A 64 3.99 22.66 -13.20
C ILE A 64 2.53 22.24 -13.12
N GLU A 65 1.92 22.41 -11.95
CA GLU A 65 0.50 22.15 -11.72
C GLU A 65 -0.09 23.24 -10.81
N ASP A 66 -1.28 23.73 -11.14
CA ASP A 66 -1.98 24.82 -10.42
C ASP A 66 -1.12 26.08 -10.18
N GLY A 67 -0.26 26.44 -11.14
CA GLY A 67 0.62 27.61 -11.02
C GLY A 67 1.74 27.46 -9.97
N LYS A 68 2.01 26.23 -9.50
CA LYS A 68 3.17 25.90 -8.66
C LYS A 68 4.17 25.07 -9.45
N ILE A 69 5.46 25.26 -9.16
CA ILE A 69 6.53 24.38 -9.66
C ILE A 69 6.79 23.30 -8.62
N ILE A 70 6.47 22.04 -8.91
CA ILE A 70 6.70 20.92 -8.02
C ILE A 70 8.04 20.29 -8.36
N VAL A 71 9.04 20.43 -7.49
CA VAL A 71 10.36 19.82 -7.67
C VAL A 71 10.40 18.47 -6.95
N ASN A 72 10.34 17.38 -7.71
CA ASN A 72 10.48 16.02 -7.19
C ASN A 72 11.96 15.73 -6.92
N PHE A 73 12.31 15.72 -5.63
CA PHE A 73 13.66 15.57 -5.11
C PHE A 73 13.90 14.14 -4.60
N PRO A 74 14.72 13.32 -5.27
CA PRO A 74 15.00 11.95 -4.85
C PRO A 74 15.80 11.90 -3.56
N THR A 75 15.15 11.49 -2.47
CA THR A 75 15.82 11.24 -1.17
C THR A 75 15.97 9.74 -0.90
N LYS A 76 15.47 8.89 -1.79
CA LYS A 76 15.59 7.43 -1.70
C LYS A 76 15.73 6.84 -3.08
N ASN A 77 16.55 5.81 -3.23
CA ASN A 77 16.52 5.02 -4.45
C ASN A 77 15.26 4.15 -4.48
N LYS A 78 15.14 3.26 -3.48
CA LYS A 78 13.95 2.41 -3.27
C LYS A 78 13.06 2.93 -2.15
N TRP A 79 11.74 2.81 -2.28
CA TRP A 79 10.80 3.38 -1.29
C TRP A 79 10.91 2.73 0.10
N ARG A 80 11.30 1.44 0.16
CA ARG A 80 11.55 0.70 1.41
C ARG A 80 12.92 0.98 2.04
N ALA A 81 13.88 1.52 1.28
CA ALA A 81 15.22 1.80 1.79
C ALA A 81 15.27 3.06 2.66
N LYS A 82 16.33 3.21 3.47
CA LYS A 82 16.64 4.47 4.17
C LYS A 82 17.19 5.52 3.20
N SER A 83 17.09 6.78 3.59
CA SER A 83 17.76 7.89 2.88
C SER A 83 19.26 7.87 3.20
N LYS A 84 20.07 8.59 2.41
CA LYS A 84 21.49 8.81 2.66
C LYS A 84 21.79 10.31 2.54
N ILE A 85 22.75 10.79 3.32
CA ILE A 85 23.22 12.18 3.24
C ILE A 85 23.70 12.53 1.82
N GLU A 86 24.43 11.62 1.18
CA GLU A 86 24.88 11.74 -0.22
C GLU A 86 23.73 12.09 -1.19
N TYR A 87 22.53 11.55 -0.97
CA TYR A 87 21.39 11.80 -1.85
C TYR A 87 20.88 13.24 -1.71
N VAL A 88 20.92 13.78 -0.49
CA VAL A 88 20.58 15.17 -0.20
C VAL A 88 21.61 16.11 -0.81
N GLU A 89 22.90 15.82 -0.65
CA GLU A 89 23.98 16.64 -1.22
C GLU A 89 23.87 16.73 -2.75
N LYS A 90 23.78 15.57 -3.42
CA LYS A 90 23.66 15.52 -4.89
C LYS A 90 22.38 16.20 -5.39
N GLY A 91 21.26 16.02 -4.70
CA GLY A 91 20.02 16.67 -5.10
C GLY A 91 20.05 18.20 -4.90
N LEU A 92 20.76 18.70 -3.87
CA LEU A 92 20.96 20.14 -3.68
C LEU A 92 21.89 20.73 -4.73
N ASP A 93 22.92 19.98 -5.14
CA ASP A 93 23.82 20.38 -6.23
C ASP A 93 23.07 20.57 -7.56
N GLU A 94 22.06 19.75 -7.83
CA GLU A 94 21.17 19.91 -8.98
C GLU A 94 20.08 20.98 -8.77
N LEU A 95 19.66 21.22 -7.52
CA LEU A 95 18.61 22.20 -7.23
C LEU A 95 19.05 23.62 -7.52
N ILE A 96 20.31 23.95 -7.24
CA ILE A 96 20.89 25.28 -7.44
C ILE A 96 20.77 25.73 -8.91
N PRO A 97 21.31 24.99 -9.91
CA PRO A 97 21.17 25.38 -11.31
C PRO A 97 19.71 25.31 -11.78
N LEU A 98 18.88 24.42 -11.23
CA LEU A 98 17.46 24.37 -11.57
C LEU A 98 16.71 25.64 -11.14
N ILE A 99 17.02 26.17 -9.96
CA ILE A 99 16.48 27.44 -9.46
C ILE A 99 16.77 28.58 -10.43
N ASP A 100 18.02 28.70 -10.88
CA ASP A 100 18.43 29.74 -11.83
C ASP A 100 17.79 29.55 -13.20
N ASN A 101 17.80 28.32 -13.73
CA ASN A 101 17.28 28.00 -15.07
C ASN A 101 15.77 28.25 -15.18
N LEU A 102 15.02 28.02 -14.11
CA LEU A 102 13.57 28.24 -14.07
C LEU A 102 13.20 29.64 -13.57
N GLY A 103 14.19 30.45 -13.14
CA GLY A 103 13.94 31.79 -12.59
C GLY A 103 13.11 31.78 -11.30
N ILE A 104 13.24 30.73 -10.48
CA ILE A 104 12.43 30.55 -9.25
C ILE A 104 12.77 31.66 -8.25
N GLN A 105 11.77 32.45 -7.85
CA GLN A 105 11.98 33.55 -6.90
C GLN A 105 11.73 33.14 -5.45
N SER A 106 10.91 32.11 -5.24
CA SER A 106 10.64 31.57 -3.91
C SER A 106 10.44 30.06 -3.92
N ILE A 107 11.03 29.36 -2.95
CA ILE A 107 10.98 27.90 -2.86
C ILE A 107 10.73 27.44 -1.43
N ALA A 108 9.86 26.44 -1.26
CA ALA A 108 9.60 25.78 0.02
C ALA A 108 10.21 24.38 0.04
N ILE A 109 11.03 24.09 1.06
CA ILE A 109 11.81 22.86 1.17
C ILE A 109 11.45 22.13 2.47
N PRO A 110 11.04 20.85 2.43
CA PRO A 110 10.77 20.03 3.62
C PRO A 110 12.07 19.52 4.25
N PRO A 111 12.01 18.85 5.42
CA PRO A 111 13.21 18.27 6.03
C PRO A 111 13.68 17.03 5.25
N LEU A 112 14.60 17.25 4.30
CA LEU A 112 15.02 16.29 3.28
C LEU A 112 15.54 14.98 3.90
N GLY A 113 14.77 13.90 3.75
CA GLY A 113 15.16 12.58 4.21
C GLY A 113 15.19 12.38 5.74
N ALA A 114 14.92 13.40 6.56
CA ALA A 114 14.99 13.30 8.02
C ALA A 114 13.78 12.58 8.67
N GLY A 115 12.61 12.60 8.01
CA GLY A 115 11.42 11.86 8.46
C GLY A 115 11.48 10.37 8.09
N ASN A 116 10.70 9.98 7.08
CA ASN A 116 10.64 8.59 6.59
C ASN A 116 11.98 8.02 6.11
N GLY A 117 12.99 8.85 5.88
CA GLY A 117 14.33 8.46 5.46
C GLY A 117 15.29 8.15 6.61
N GLY A 118 14.99 8.62 7.83
CA GLY A 118 15.77 8.35 9.04
C GLY A 118 17.10 9.11 9.16
N LEU A 119 17.28 10.21 8.41
CA LEU A 119 18.46 11.08 8.58
C LEU A 119 18.30 11.98 9.81
N VAL A 120 19.42 12.38 10.40
CA VAL A 120 19.43 13.32 11.53
C VAL A 120 19.19 14.73 11.00
N TRP A 121 18.16 15.42 11.50
CA TRP A 121 17.75 16.72 10.98
C TRP A 121 18.85 17.78 11.09
N SER A 122 19.59 17.84 12.20
CA SER A 122 20.67 18.82 12.38
C SER A 122 21.75 18.71 11.31
N GLU A 123 22.13 17.49 10.92
CA GLU A 123 23.09 17.26 9.83
C GLU A 123 22.54 17.72 8.47
N VAL A 124 21.30 17.35 8.17
CA VAL A 124 20.63 17.75 6.92
C VAL A 124 20.50 19.28 6.84
N LYS A 125 20.14 19.93 7.95
CA LYS A 125 19.99 21.39 8.05
C LYS A 125 21.30 22.09 7.71
N THR A 126 22.43 21.67 8.29
CA THR A 126 23.75 22.23 7.99
C THR A 126 24.12 22.10 6.51
N ILE A 127 23.76 21.00 5.86
CA ILE A 127 24.02 20.80 4.42
C ILE A 127 23.16 21.74 3.58
N ILE A 128 21.88 21.88 3.90
CA ILE A 128 20.96 22.81 3.22
C ILE A 128 21.49 24.24 3.32
N GLU A 129 21.84 24.70 4.53
CA GLU A 129 22.40 26.04 4.76
C GLU A 129 23.65 26.27 3.92
N LYS A 130 24.61 25.33 3.98
CA LYS A 130 25.89 25.44 3.27
C LYS A 130 25.70 25.49 1.75
N LYS A 131 24.83 24.64 1.19
CA LYS A 131 24.64 24.54 -0.27
C LYS A 131 23.82 25.71 -0.80
N LEU A 132 22.74 26.08 -0.13
CA LEU A 132 21.81 27.10 -0.63
C LEU A 132 22.26 28.55 -0.33
N ALA A 133 23.28 28.75 0.50
CA ALA A 133 23.88 30.07 0.73
C ALA A 133 24.27 30.79 -0.58
N VAL A 134 24.64 30.06 -1.63
CA VAL A 134 25.06 30.63 -2.92
C VAL A 134 23.91 31.25 -3.73
N VAL A 135 22.67 30.88 -3.44
CA VAL A 135 21.45 31.42 -4.09
C VAL A 135 20.56 32.20 -3.13
N ASP A 136 20.93 32.24 -1.84
CA ASP A 136 20.15 32.90 -0.78
C ASP A 136 19.82 34.35 -1.17
N GLU A 137 20.78 35.15 -1.63
CA GLU A 137 20.54 36.58 -1.89
C GLU A 137 19.49 36.85 -2.99
N LYS A 138 19.25 35.88 -3.88
CA LYS A 138 18.34 36.01 -5.04
C LYS A 138 16.96 35.39 -4.81
N VAL A 139 16.85 34.47 -3.86
CA VAL A 139 15.67 33.59 -3.72
C VAL A 139 15.19 33.56 -2.28
N GLN A 140 13.88 33.62 -2.09
CA GLN A 140 13.26 33.39 -0.78
C GLN A 140 13.12 31.90 -0.52
N ILE A 141 13.90 31.37 0.42
CA ILE A 141 13.98 29.94 0.69
C ILE A 141 13.30 29.65 2.02
N TYR A 142 12.14 29.02 1.97
CA TYR A 142 11.40 28.60 3.17
C TYR A 142 11.79 27.17 3.54
N ILE A 143 12.51 26.99 4.64
CA ILE A 143 12.85 25.67 5.17
C ILE A 143 11.83 25.28 6.23
N PHE A 144 11.03 24.25 5.93
CA PHE A 144 10.07 23.68 6.86
C PHE A 144 10.80 22.71 7.79
N GLU A 145 10.81 23.02 9.07
CA GLU A 145 11.40 22.16 10.09
C GLU A 145 10.47 20.96 10.40
N PRO A 146 11.02 19.84 10.89
CA PRO A 146 10.21 18.69 11.28
C PRO A 146 9.14 19.07 12.33
N SER A 147 7.88 19.01 11.94
CA SER A 147 6.71 19.20 12.81
C SER A 147 5.69 18.07 12.59
N GLN A 148 4.56 18.07 13.33
CA GLN A 148 3.57 16.99 13.25
C GLN A 148 3.03 16.76 11.82
N ASN A 149 2.66 15.52 11.52
CA ASN A 149 2.19 15.09 10.19
C ASN A 149 0.90 15.83 9.75
N TYR A 150 1.01 16.78 8.82
CA TYR A 150 -0.16 17.37 8.15
C TYR A 150 -0.74 16.41 7.10
N VAL A 151 -2.08 16.29 7.06
CA VAL A 151 -2.81 15.42 6.14
C VAL A 151 -3.57 16.27 5.13
N SER A 152 -3.19 16.19 3.86
CA SER A 152 -3.92 16.77 2.74
C SER A 152 -5.16 15.94 2.38
N GLN A 153 -6.17 16.61 1.87
CA GLN A 153 -7.32 15.96 1.23
C GLN A 153 -6.98 15.64 -0.24
N PRO A 154 -7.40 14.49 -0.76
CA PRO A 154 -7.30 14.18 -2.19
C PRO A 154 -7.96 15.28 -3.03
N LYS A 155 -7.25 15.80 -4.04
CA LYS A 155 -7.79 16.77 -5.02
C LYS A 155 -8.60 16.08 -6.11
N ALA A 156 -8.17 14.89 -6.52
CA ALA A 156 -8.89 14.06 -7.47
C ALA A 156 -9.48 12.85 -6.75
N GLU A 157 -10.70 12.48 -7.16
CA GLU A 157 -11.36 11.29 -6.66
C GLU A 157 -10.63 10.02 -7.16
N PRO A 158 -10.24 9.11 -6.27
CA PRO A 158 -9.64 7.84 -6.67
C PRO A 158 -10.62 7.00 -7.50
N ASN A 159 -10.15 6.46 -8.62
CA ASN A 159 -10.95 5.53 -9.42
C ASN A 159 -11.01 4.16 -8.72
N LEU A 160 -12.19 3.77 -8.25
CA LEU A 160 -12.46 2.50 -7.60
C LEU A 160 -13.36 1.63 -8.49
N SER A 161 -13.16 0.32 -8.44
CA SER A 161 -13.92 -0.68 -9.19
C SER A 161 -14.77 -1.57 -8.27
N LEU A 162 -15.46 -2.56 -8.85
CA LEU A 162 -16.16 -3.62 -8.13
C LEU A 162 -15.30 -4.28 -7.03
N SER A 163 -13.99 -4.45 -7.26
CA SER A 163 -13.10 -5.06 -6.27
C SER A 163 -13.04 -4.24 -4.97
N ALA A 164 -13.22 -2.92 -5.04
CA ALA A 164 -13.31 -2.09 -3.85
C ALA A 164 -14.62 -2.34 -3.07
N LEU A 165 -15.75 -2.51 -3.76
CA LEU A 165 -17.01 -2.92 -3.12
C LEU A 165 -16.87 -4.27 -2.42
N ILE A 166 -16.23 -5.25 -3.06
CA ILE A 166 -15.95 -6.57 -2.47
C ILE A 166 -15.11 -6.45 -1.19
N LEU A 167 -14.00 -5.69 -1.22
CA LEU A 167 -13.16 -5.52 -0.04
C LEU A 167 -13.86 -4.75 1.10
N MET A 168 -14.70 -3.78 0.77
CA MET A 168 -15.53 -3.07 1.74
C MET A 168 -16.60 -3.99 2.35
N SER A 169 -17.23 -4.85 1.54
CA SER A 169 -18.17 -5.88 1.99
C SER A 169 -17.49 -6.93 2.89
N ILE A 170 -16.29 -7.41 2.54
CA ILE A 170 -15.49 -8.28 3.41
C ILE A 170 -15.23 -7.60 4.75
N LYS A 171 -14.80 -6.33 4.73
CA LYS A 171 -14.56 -5.57 5.96
C LYS A 171 -15.84 -5.44 6.82
N HIS A 172 -17.00 -5.22 6.20
CA HIS A 172 -18.28 -5.15 6.90
C HIS A 172 -18.60 -6.46 7.65
N HIS A 173 -18.28 -7.62 7.07
CA HIS A 173 -18.56 -8.93 7.67
C HIS A 173 -17.48 -9.42 8.66
N LEU A 174 -16.36 -8.71 8.83
CA LEU A 174 -15.30 -9.10 9.77
C LEU A 174 -15.53 -8.49 11.16
N ASN A 175 -15.57 -9.34 12.19
CA ASN A 175 -15.67 -8.92 13.60
C ASN A 175 -14.39 -8.24 14.09
N LYS A 176 -13.24 -8.72 13.59
CA LYS A 176 -11.91 -8.15 13.86
C LYS A 176 -11.26 -7.81 12.52
N PHE A 177 -10.87 -6.55 12.37
CA PHE A 177 -10.28 -6.06 11.13
C PHE A 177 -8.78 -5.79 11.28
N ASP A 178 -8.00 -6.42 10.43
CA ASP A 178 -6.61 -6.06 10.13
C ASP A 178 -6.28 -6.45 8.67
N THR A 179 -5.09 -6.07 8.20
CA THR A 179 -4.68 -6.33 6.81
C THR A 179 -4.52 -7.82 6.52
N LEU A 180 -4.12 -8.64 7.50
CA LEU A 180 -3.99 -10.08 7.31
C LEU A 180 -5.39 -10.69 7.16
N ARG A 181 -6.33 -10.38 8.06
CA ARG A 181 -7.71 -10.88 8.00
C ARG A 181 -8.39 -10.50 6.69
N LEU A 182 -8.27 -9.25 6.24
CA LEU A 182 -8.79 -8.83 4.93
C LEU A 182 -8.22 -9.67 3.77
N GLN A 183 -6.89 -9.87 3.75
CA GLN A 183 -6.21 -10.68 2.74
C GLN A 183 -6.67 -12.14 2.75
N LYS A 184 -6.77 -12.74 3.93
CA LYS A 184 -7.13 -14.16 4.04
C LYS A 184 -8.61 -14.42 3.83
N THR A 185 -9.49 -13.50 4.22
CA THR A 185 -10.91 -13.60 3.89
C THR A 185 -11.14 -13.49 2.38
N ALA A 186 -10.44 -12.58 1.68
CA ALA A 186 -10.47 -12.54 0.22
C ALA A 186 -9.91 -13.85 -0.40
N PHE A 187 -8.88 -14.44 0.20
CA PHE A 187 -8.37 -15.74 -0.24
C PHE A 187 -9.39 -16.87 -0.06
N TYR A 188 -10.06 -16.95 1.09
CA TYR A 188 -11.10 -17.96 1.32
C TYR A 188 -12.36 -17.70 0.47
N MET A 189 -12.69 -16.45 0.15
CA MET A 189 -13.74 -16.13 -0.83
C MET A 189 -13.41 -16.74 -2.20
N ASP A 190 -12.17 -16.61 -2.68
CA ASP A 190 -11.71 -17.25 -3.93
C ASP A 190 -11.77 -18.79 -3.84
N VAL A 191 -11.33 -19.37 -2.72
CA VAL A 191 -11.39 -20.83 -2.50
C VAL A 191 -12.83 -21.34 -2.53
N PHE A 192 -13.75 -20.69 -1.81
CA PHE A 192 -15.13 -21.14 -1.70
C PHE A 192 -15.96 -20.87 -2.97
N SER A 193 -15.69 -19.75 -3.65
CA SER A 193 -16.32 -19.44 -4.95
C SER A 193 -15.77 -20.28 -6.10
N ARG A 194 -14.58 -20.88 -5.92
CA ARG A 194 -13.81 -21.56 -6.97
C ARG A 194 -13.46 -20.63 -8.15
N GLU A 195 -13.44 -19.34 -7.89
CA GLU A 195 -12.99 -18.33 -8.83
C GLU A 195 -11.63 -17.79 -8.37
N SER A 196 -10.72 -17.55 -9.31
CA SER A 196 -9.50 -16.78 -9.03
C SER A 196 -9.78 -15.31 -9.30
N TYR A 197 -10.62 -14.71 -8.46
CA TYR A 197 -10.98 -13.29 -8.58
C TYR A 197 -9.78 -12.40 -8.22
N PHE A 198 -9.02 -12.78 -7.20
CA PHE A 198 -7.76 -12.17 -6.83
C PHE A 198 -6.57 -13.07 -7.21
N ASN A 199 -5.39 -12.48 -7.34
CA ASN A 199 -4.18 -13.16 -7.83
C ASN A 199 -3.24 -13.52 -6.67
N PHE A 200 -3.64 -14.50 -5.86
CA PHE A 200 -2.87 -14.92 -4.69
C PHE A 200 -1.60 -15.68 -5.06
N THR A 201 -0.47 -15.23 -4.52
CA THR A 201 0.86 -15.84 -4.69
C THR A 201 1.49 -16.18 -3.35
N ARG A 202 2.50 -17.07 -3.34
CA ARG A 202 3.31 -17.33 -2.15
C ARG A 202 4.00 -16.04 -1.68
N HIS A 203 3.81 -15.67 -0.41
CA HIS A 203 4.42 -14.48 0.21
C HIS A 203 4.75 -14.75 1.68
N LYS A 204 5.36 -13.77 2.38
CA LYS A 204 5.91 -13.91 3.74
C LYS A 204 4.97 -14.60 4.75
N TYR A 205 3.68 -14.23 4.76
CA TYR A 205 2.68 -14.73 5.72
C TYR A 205 1.63 -15.62 5.05
N GLY A 206 2.03 -16.47 4.09
CA GLY A 206 1.11 -17.30 3.32
C GLY A 206 0.62 -16.61 2.02
N PRO A 207 -0.52 -17.04 1.44
CA PRO A 207 -1.06 -16.43 0.22
C PRO A 207 -1.30 -14.92 0.36
N TYR A 208 -0.92 -14.16 -0.66
CA TYR A 208 -1.06 -12.70 -0.67
C TYR A 208 -1.34 -12.17 -2.09
N ASP A 209 -2.20 -11.17 -2.19
CA ASP A 209 -2.38 -10.36 -3.40
C ASP A 209 -2.06 -8.88 -3.09
N ASN A 210 -1.09 -8.31 -3.81
CA ASN A 210 -0.68 -6.91 -3.67
C ASN A 210 -1.77 -5.93 -4.15
N SER A 211 -2.66 -6.35 -5.05
CA SER A 211 -3.79 -5.55 -5.52
C SER A 211 -4.70 -5.11 -4.37
N ILE A 212 -4.95 -6.00 -3.40
CA ILE A 212 -5.79 -5.73 -2.22
C ILE A 212 -5.21 -4.58 -1.38
N ALA A 213 -3.89 -4.51 -1.23
CA ALA A 213 -3.24 -3.43 -0.48
C ALA A 213 -3.34 -2.08 -1.21
N ILE A 214 -3.27 -2.09 -2.54
CA ILE A 214 -3.45 -0.90 -3.37
C ILE A 214 -4.91 -0.42 -3.29
N ILE A 215 -5.87 -1.32 -3.49
CA ILE A 215 -7.31 -1.00 -3.43
C ILE A 215 -7.67 -0.49 -2.03
N SER A 216 -7.19 -1.12 -0.97
CA SER A 216 -7.41 -0.66 0.42
C SER A 216 -6.88 0.76 0.66
N ARG A 217 -5.76 1.14 0.04
CA ARG A 217 -5.25 2.52 0.10
C ARG A 217 -6.17 3.48 -0.65
N ASN A 218 -6.61 3.09 -1.85
CA ASN A 218 -7.51 3.91 -2.65
C ASN A 218 -8.89 4.07 -1.99
N ILE A 219 -9.40 3.06 -1.27
CA ILE A 219 -10.61 3.18 -0.45
C ILE A 219 -10.44 4.26 0.62
N LYS A 220 -9.29 4.30 1.32
CA LYS A 220 -9.01 5.35 2.31
C LYS A 220 -8.89 6.74 1.66
N GLU A 221 -8.31 6.83 0.47
CA GLU A 221 -8.30 8.07 -0.31
C GLU A 221 -9.72 8.50 -0.66
N PHE A 222 -10.55 7.58 -1.13
CA PHE A 222 -11.93 7.84 -1.53
C PHE A 222 -12.78 8.33 -0.35
N GLN A 223 -12.62 7.71 0.82
CA GLN A 223 -13.24 8.15 2.07
C GLN A 223 -12.88 9.60 2.40
N LYS A 224 -11.59 9.94 2.31
CA LYS A 224 -11.12 11.32 2.57
C LYS A 224 -11.64 12.33 1.54
N TYR A 225 -11.70 11.95 0.27
CA TYR A 225 -12.21 12.81 -0.81
C TYR A 225 -13.69 13.16 -0.58
N HIS A 226 -14.51 12.17 -0.23
CA HIS A 226 -15.94 12.36 0.03
C HIS A 226 -16.26 12.84 1.46
N GLY A 227 -15.23 13.03 2.31
CA GLY A 227 -15.42 13.47 3.69
C GLY A 227 -16.13 12.45 4.60
N VAL A 228 -16.15 11.17 4.23
CA VAL A 228 -16.83 10.10 4.98
C VAL A 228 -15.86 9.38 5.91
N MET A 229 -16.34 9.04 7.11
CA MET A 229 -15.48 8.47 8.17
C MET A 229 -15.55 6.94 8.23
N ASN A 230 -16.68 6.35 7.84
CA ASN A 230 -16.88 4.91 7.88
C ASN A 230 -16.88 4.29 6.47
N THR A 231 -16.74 2.98 6.42
CA THR A 231 -16.64 2.23 5.15
C THR A 231 -18.02 1.98 4.52
N GLU A 232 -19.08 2.00 5.30
CA GLU A 232 -20.45 1.78 4.82
C GLU A 232 -20.94 2.93 3.93
N GLU A 233 -20.72 4.18 4.37
CA GLU A 233 -21.02 5.37 3.58
C GLU A 233 -20.20 5.38 2.28
N ALA A 234 -18.90 5.07 2.36
CA ALA A 234 -18.03 4.98 1.19
C ALA A 234 -18.49 3.90 0.20
N TYR A 235 -18.98 2.76 0.73
CA TYR A 235 -19.57 1.70 -0.07
C TYR A 235 -20.82 2.21 -0.79
N GLY A 236 -21.75 2.88 -0.11
CA GLY A 236 -22.97 3.41 -0.72
C GLY A 236 -22.69 4.43 -1.84
N ILE A 237 -21.75 5.35 -1.61
CA ILE A 237 -21.33 6.32 -2.63
C ILE A 237 -20.75 5.61 -3.85
N LEU A 238 -19.82 4.67 -3.64
CA LEU A 238 -19.19 3.95 -4.73
C LEU A 238 -20.21 3.08 -5.48
N TYR A 239 -21.07 2.35 -4.77
CA TYR A 239 -22.09 1.48 -5.33
C TYR A 239 -22.98 2.25 -6.29
N ASN A 240 -23.57 3.36 -5.84
CA ASN A 240 -24.43 4.21 -6.67
C ASN A 240 -23.70 4.77 -7.91
N LYS A 241 -22.38 4.95 -7.83
CA LYS A 241 -21.57 5.49 -8.92
C LYS A 241 -21.23 4.45 -10.00
N ILE A 242 -20.98 3.19 -9.62
CA ILE A 242 -20.53 2.14 -10.55
C ILE A 242 -21.59 1.07 -10.82
N VAL A 243 -22.77 1.16 -10.20
CA VAL A 243 -23.87 0.20 -10.37
C VAL A 243 -24.22 0.04 -11.84
N SER A 244 -24.30 -1.22 -12.25
CA SER A 244 -24.69 -1.68 -13.57
C SER A 244 -25.13 -3.13 -13.44
N GLY A 245 -25.91 -3.66 -14.39
CA GLY A 245 -26.36 -5.05 -14.33
C GLY A 245 -25.22 -6.07 -14.21
N GLN A 246 -24.04 -5.78 -14.81
CA GLN A 246 -22.85 -6.63 -14.67
C GLN A 246 -22.25 -6.55 -13.26
N VAL A 247 -22.19 -5.36 -12.67
CA VAL A 247 -21.69 -5.15 -11.31
C VAL A 247 -22.61 -5.83 -10.30
N GLU A 248 -23.93 -5.65 -10.42
CA GLU A 248 -24.93 -6.27 -9.54
C GLU A 248 -24.90 -7.79 -9.64
N PHE A 249 -24.85 -8.33 -10.86
CA PHE A 249 -24.76 -9.78 -11.08
C PHE A 249 -23.50 -10.38 -10.44
N LYS A 250 -22.33 -9.76 -10.71
CA LYS A 250 -21.06 -10.29 -10.19
C LYS A 250 -20.97 -10.14 -8.67
N LEU A 251 -21.42 -9.02 -8.12
CA LEU A 251 -21.45 -8.79 -6.68
C LEU A 251 -22.41 -9.77 -5.99
N GLY A 252 -23.63 -9.95 -6.52
CA GLY A 252 -24.61 -10.90 -6.01
C GLY A 252 -24.12 -12.34 -6.04
N THR A 253 -23.30 -12.70 -7.03
CA THR A 253 -22.65 -14.03 -7.11
C THR A 253 -21.59 -14.21 -6.03
N LEU A 254 -20.83 -13.17 -5.67
CA LEU A 254 -19.71 -13.26 -4.73
C LEU A 254 -20.10 -13.03 -3.26
N VAL A 255 -21.16 -12.26 -2.98
CA VAL A 255 -21.61 -11.93 -1.61
C VAL A 255 -21.84 -13.16 -0.72
N PRO A 256 -22.47 -14.26 -1.19
CA PRO A 256 -22.58 -15.48 -0.38
C PRO A 256 -21.23 -16.02 0.07
N PHE A 257 -20.24 -16.05 -0.82
CA PHE A 257 -18.88 -16.52 -0.51
C PHE A 257 -18.11 -15.56 0.39
N ILE A 258 -18.35 -14.25 0.27
CA ILE A 258 -17.82 -13.25 1.21
C ILE A 258 -18.31 -13.55 2.62
N LYS A 259 -19.61 -13.81 2.80
CA LYS A 259 -20.20 -14.11 4.11
C LYS A 259 -19.61 -15.37 4.72
N ILE A 260 -19.57 -16.48 3.97
CA ILE A 260 -19.00 -17.75 4.44
C ILE A 260 -17.51 -17.59 4.78
N ALA A 261 -16.73 -16.91 3.93
CA ALA A 261 -15.32 -16.65 4.18
C ALA A 261 -15.08 -15.79 5.43
N ALA A 262 -15.89 -14.74 5.62
CA ALA A 262 -15.79 -13.88 6.79
C ALA A 262 -16.19 -14.62 8.07
N GLU A 263 -17.27 -15.42 8.03
CA GLU A 263 -17.71 -16.26 9.14
C GLU A 263 -16.63 -17.26 9.56
N TYR A 264 -16.05 -18.00 8.61
CA TYR A 264 -14.93 -18.89 8.87
C TYR A 264 -13.77 -18.17 9.55
N VAL A 265 -13.33 -17.03 9.01
CA VAL A 265 -12.22 -16.25 9.56
C VAL A 265 -12.55 -15.66 10.94
N ASN A 266 -13.79 -15.27 11.18
CA ASN A 266 -14.25 -14.75 12.47
C ASN A 266 -14.23 -15.81 13.57
N ASN A 267 -14.46 -17.08 13.23
CA ASN A 267 -14.43 -18.20 14.15
C ASN A 267 -13.01 -18.66 14.51
N LEU A 268 -11.97 -18.12 13.87
CA LEU A 268 -10.58 -18.40 14.22
C LEU A 268 -10.09 -17.53 15.38
N SER A 269 -9.39 -18.17 16.30
CA SER A 269 -8.94 -17.61 17.58
C SER A 269 -7.90 -16.51 17.39
N SER A 270 -7.01 -16.66 16.40
CA SER A 270 -5.84 -15.80 16.23
C SER A 270 -5.40 -15.65 14.77
N ASN A 271 -4.58 -14.64 14.52
CA ASN A 271 -3.94 -14.44 13.23
C ASN A 271 -2.85 -15.48 12.93
N HIS A 272 -2.26 -16.07 13.97
CA HIS A 272 -1.30 -17.17 13.83
C HIS A 272 -1.98 -18.42 13.29
N GLU A 273 -3.14 -18.77 13.87
CA GLU A 273 -3.98 -19.86 13.36
C GLU A 273 -4.42 -19.60 11.91
N LEU A 274 -4.96 -18.41 11.62
CA LEU A 274 -5.38 -18.03 10.27
C LEU A 274 -4.23 -18.11 9.24
N GLU A 275 -3.02 -17.71 9.64
CA GLU A 275 -1.83 -17.86 8.79
C GLU A 275 -1.52 -19.33 8.51
N CYS A 276 -1.59 -20.20 9.52
CA CYS A 276 -1.38 -21.64 9.37
C CYS A 276 -2.37 -22.24 8.36
N LEU A 277 -3.67 -22.09 8.63
CA LEU A 277 -4.74 -22.69 7.84
C LEU A 277 -4.69 -22.19 6.39
N SER A 278 -4.55 -20.87 6.18
CA SER A 278 -4.48 -20.32 4.83
C SER A 278 -3.24 -20.76 4.04
N THR A 279 -2.14 -21.09 4.72
CA THR A 279 -0.94 -21.62 4.07
C THR A 279 -1.17 -23.05 3.61
N ILE A 280 -1.72 -23.92 4.48
CA ILE A 280 -2.05 -25.31 4.12
C ILE A 280 -3.06 -25.34 2.96
N THR A 281 -4.14 -24.54 3.05
CA THR A 281 -5.13 -24.43 1.98
C THR A 281 -4.49 -24.00 0.65
N TYR A 282 -3.52 -23.08 0.68
CA TYR A 282 -2.82 -22.65 -0.54
C TYR A 282 -1.95 -23.75 -1.14
N LEU A 283 -1.23 -24.53 -0.31
CA LEU A 283 -0.41 -25.64 -0.78
C LEU A 283 -1.27 -26.67 -1.53
N LEU A 284 -2.44 -27.01 -0.98
CA LEU A 284 -3.40 -27.90 -1.63
C LEU A 284 -3.99 -27.28 -2.90
N LYS A 285 -4.26 -25.97 -2.93
CA LYS A 285 -4.67 -25.27 -4.16
C LYS A 285 -3.61 -25.35 -5.26
N GLU A 286 -2.33 -25.26 -4.90
CA GLU A 286 -1.21 -25.23 -5.85
C GLU A 286 -0.82 -26.63 -6.34
N LYS A 287 -0.85 -27.63 -5.45
CA LYS A 287 -0.36 -29.00 -5.73
C LYS A 287 -1.48 -30.00 -6.02
N GLY A 288 -2.73 -29.65 -5.75
CA GLY A 288 -3.89 -30.52 -5.91
C GLY A 288 -4.10 -31.44 -4.71
N GLU A 289 -3.19 -32.38 -4.51
CA GLU A 289 -3.30 -33.41 -3.48
C GLU A 289 -1.94 -33.63 -2.79
N LEU A 290 -1.93 -33.70 -1.47
CA LEU A 290 -0.72 -33.91 -0.66
C LEU A 290 -1.04 -34.81 0.55
N SER A 291 -0.12 -35.69 0.92
CA SER A 291 -0.13 -36.41 2.19
C SER A 291 0.11 -35.48 3.38
N GLN A 292 -0.21 -35.93 4.60
CA GLN A 292 0.05 -35.15 5.82
C GLN A 292 1.54 -34.78 5.97
N GLU A 293 2.45 -35.69 5.64
CA GLU A 293 3.89 -35.47 5.72
C GLU A 293 4.35 -34.44 4.68
N GLU A 294 3.88 -34.56 3.44
CA GLU A 294 4.19 -33.59 2.38
C GLU A 294 3.65 -32.19 2.70
N ILE A 295 2.46 -32.06 3.30
CA ILE A 295 1.94 -30.76 3.75
C ILE A 295 2.88 -30.14 4.79
N VAL A 296 3.34 -30.92 5.77
CA VAL A 296 4.28 -30.44 6.80
C VAL A 296 5.58 -29.98 6.15
N ASP A 297 6.15 -30.78 5.26
CA ASP A 297 7.43 -30.48 4.62
C ASP A 297 7.35 -29.26 3.71
N GLU A 298 6.32 -29.17 2.85
CA GLU A 298 6.08 -28.00 1.99
C GLU A 298 5.80 -26.73 2.79
N PHE A 299 5.09 -26.85 3.92
CA PHE A 299 4.84 -25.73 4.82
C PHE A 299 6.13 -25.23 5.46
N LYS A 300 7.00 -26.14 5.91
CA LYS A 300 8.31 -25.79 6.49
C LYS A 300 9.26 -25.23 5.44
N CYS A 301 9.20 -25.72 4.21
CA CYS A 301 9.96 -25.20 3.07
C CYS A 301 9.44 -23.84 2.55
N TRP A 302 8.30 -23.35 3.05
CA TRP A 302 7.76 -22.04 2.65
C TRP A 302 8.72 -20.90 2.92
N SER A 303 9.37 -20.90 4.10
CA SER A 303 10.45 -19.98 4.48
C SER A 303 11.07 -20.39 5.81
N GLU A 304 12.34 -20.02 6.03
CA GLU A 304 13.04 -20.24 7.30
C GLU A 304 12.29 -19.64 8.51
N ASP A 305 11.77 -18.42 8.38
CA ASP A 305 10.94 -17.75 9.40
C ASP A 305 9.71 -18.59 9.76
N LYS A 306 8.99 -19.10 8.75
CA LYS A 306 7.77 -19.88 8.97
C LYS A 306 8.10 -21.25 9.58
N ALA A 307 9.19 -21.88 9.14
CA ALA A 307 9.67 -23.13 9.71
C ALA A 307 9.96 -23.01 11.22
N ASN A 308 10.44 -21.86 11.66
CA ASN A 308 10.74 -21.57 13.06
C ASN A 308 9.51 -21.19 13.89
N ARG A 309 8.51 -20.53 13.30
CA ARG A 309 7.31 -20.04 14.02
C ARG A 309 6.21 -21.08 14.23
N PHE A 310 6.11 -22.10 13.36
CA PHE A 310 5.05 -23.11 13.44
C PHE A 310 5.67 -24.48 13.72
N SER A 311 5.27 -25.13 14.80
CA SER A 311 5.64 -26.51 15.11
C SER A 311 4.98 -27.51 14.15
N LYS A 312 5.51 -28.74 14.08
CA LYS A 312 4.89 -29.83 13.30
C LYS A 312 3.48 -30.15 13.80
N GLU A 313 3.29 -30.15 15.12
CA GLU A 313 2.00 -30.41 15.75
C GLU A 313 0.95 -29.34 15.40
N GLU A 314 1.31 -28.05 15.40
CA GLU A 314 0.40 -26.98 14.97
C GLU A 314 -0.04 -27.13 13.50
N ILE A 315 0.85 -27.60 12.63
CA ILE A 315 0.52 -27.82 11.21
C ILE A 315 -0.45 -29.00 11.09
N ILE A 316 -0.20 -30.11 11.81
CA ILE A 316 -1.08 -31.28 11.82
C ILE A 316 -2.46 -30.93 12.37
N ASN A 317 -2.54 -30.23 13.51
CA ASN A 317 -3.80 -29.74 14.06
C ASN A 317 -4.52 -28.80 13.07
N GLY A 318 -3.75 -28.04 12.28
CA GLY A 318 -4.30 -27.22 11.20
C GLY A 318 -4.92 -28.02 10.06
N ILE A 319 -4.32 -29.15 9.67
CA ILE A 319 -4.88 -30.09 8.68
C ILE A 319 -6.18 -30.68 9.22
N GLU A 320 -6.18 -31.17 10.46
CA GLU A 320 -7.37 -31.73 11.11
C GLU A 320 -8.51 -30.72 11.16
N LYS A 321 -8.23 -29.48 11.57
CA LYS A 321 -9.24 -28.42 11.61
C LYS A 321 -9.79 -28.07 10.22
N LEU A 322 -8.94 -28.03 9.19
CA LEU A 322 -9.40 -27.83 7.82
C LEU A 322 -10.30 -28.97 7.34
N PHE A 323 -10.04 -30.20 7.79
CA PHE A 323 -10.86 -31.37 7.48
C PHE A 323 -12.19 -31.32 8.23
N GLU A 324 -12.18 -31.01 9.53
CA GLU A 324 -13.41 -30.84 10.34
C GLU A 324 -14.32 -29.71 9.86
N THR A 325 -13.74 -28.69 9.22
CA THR A 325 -14.48 -27.55 8.64
C THR A 325 -14.84 -27.76 7.16
N ASP A 326 -14.70 -28.98 6.64
CA ASP A 326 -15.03 -29.37 5.26
C ASP A 326 -14.30 -28.55 4.17
N ILE A 327 -13.20 -27.87 4.50
CA ILE A 327 -12.39 -27.11 3.53
C ILE A 327 -11.52 -28.07 2.72
N ILE A 328 -11.05 -29.13 3.36
CA ILE A 328 -10.29 -30.21 2.73
C ILE A 328 -11.01 -31.53 2.96
N GLU A 329 -10.79 -32.49 2.06
CA GLU A 329 -11.29 -33.85 2.20
C GLU A 329 -10.13 -34.84 2.14
N LYS A 330 -10.30 -35.97 2.82
CA LYS A 330 -9.31 -37.05 2.89
C LYS A 330 -9.50 -38.01 1.71
N THR A 331 -8.41 -38.35 1.05
CA THR A 331 -8.35 -39.29 -0.07
C THR A 331 -7.56 -40.53 0.32
N LEU A 332 -7.31 -41.44 -0.64
CA LEU A 332 -6.41 -42.58 -0.43
C LEU A 332 -4.94 -42.15 -0.28
N MET A 333 -4.54 -41.05 -0.93
CA MET A 333 -3.15 -40.59 -0.97
C MET A 333 -2.84 -39.45 0.02
N GLY A 334 -3.87 -38.80 0.57
CA GLY A 334 -3.67 -37.68 1.48
C GLY A 334 -4.91 -36.81 1.64
N PHE A 335 -4.76 -35.53 1.32
CA PHE A 335 -5.79 -34.50 1.39
C PHE A 335 -5.84 -33.68 0.11
N THR A 336 -7.04 -33.24 -0.27
CA THR A 336 -7.31 -32.29 -1.36
C THR A 336 -8.29 -31.23 -0.90
N LEU A 337 -8.39 -30.09 -1.61
CA LEU A 337 -9.48 -29.14 -1.39
C LEU A 337 -10.83 -29.83 -1.68
N SER A 338 -11.80 -29.60 -0.80
CA SER A 338 -13.13 -30.20 -0.88
C SER A 338 -13.85 -29.80 -2.16
N GLN A 339 -14.38 -30.79 -2.89
CA GLN A 339 -15.21 -30.57 -4.07
C GLN A 339 -16.70 -30.39 -3.76
N ARG A 340 -17.11 -30.46 -2.49
CA ARG A 340 -18.50 -30.19 -2.11
C ARG A 340 -18.80 -28.70 -2.26
N ARG A 341 -19.88 -28.35 -2.97
CA ARG A 341 -20.41 -26.98 -2.88
C ARG A 341 -20.90 -26.84 -1.45
N THR A 342 -20.60 -25.72 -0.78
CA THR A 342 -21.23 -25.35 0.48
C THR A 342 -22.73 -25.19 0.23
N SER A 343 -23.46 -26.31 0.24
CA SER A 343 -24.90 -26.37 0.32
C SER A 343 -25.25 -26.38 1.80
N HIS A 344 -26.16 -25.48 2.19
CA HIS A 344 -26.68 -25.21 3.54
C HIS A 344 -25.98 -24.00 4.19
N HIS A 345 -26.66 -22.93 4.61
CA HIS A 345 -27.98 -22.87 5.24
C HIS A 345 -29.05 -22.09 4.47
N SER A 346 -30.25 -22.69 4.45
CA SER A 346 -31.56 -22.12 4.16
C SER A 346 -32.01 -21.17 5.26
#